data_AF-A0A7C9CS79-F1
#
_entry.id   AF-A0A7C9CS79-F1
#
_cell.length_a   1.000
_cell.length_b   1.000
_cell.length_c   1.000
_cell.angle_alpha   90.00
_cell.angle_beta   90.00
_cell.angle_gamma   90.00
#
_symmetry.space_group_name_H-M   'P 1'
#
loop_
_entity.id
_entity.type
_entity.pdbx_description
1 polymer ?
#
loop_
_entity_poly.entity_id
_entity_poly.type
_entity_poly.pdbx_seq_one_letter_code
_entity_poly.pdbx_strand_id
1 'polypeptide(L)'
;MEGGEQQQQEQQQEQQQAMAIKDESLPPGFRFHPTDEELITYYLVNKISDATFTARAIGDVDLNKSEPWDLPGKAKMGEKEWYFFSLRDRKYPTGVRTNRATNTGYWKT
;
A
#
# COMPACT_ATOMS: atom_id res chain seq x y z
N MET A 1 -11.33 6.92 -41.57
CA MET A 1 -11.23 7.74 -40.34
C MET A 1 -11.00 6.77 -39.18
N GLU A 2 -9.81 6.15 -39.08
CA GLU A 2 -9.57 5.03 -38.15
C GLU A 2 -8.36 5.26 -37.20
N GLY A 3 -7.78 6.46 -37.19
CA GLY A 3 -6.53 6.73 -36.47
C GLY A 3 -6.66 7.06 -34.98
N GLY A 4 -7.88 7.17 -34.44
CA GLY A 4 -8.11 7.66 -33.07
C GLY A 4 -8.12 6.58 -31.98
N GLU A 5 -8.53 5.36 -32.33
CA GLU A 5 -8.74 4.29 -31.35
C GLU A 5 -7.43 3.59 -30.94
N GLN A 6 -6.44 3.57 -31.85
CA GLN A 6 -5.15 2.92 -31.60
C GLN A 6 -4.30 3.67 -30.56
N GLN A 7 -4.29 5.01 -30.61
CA GLN A 7 -3.55 5.83 -29.64
C GLN A 7 -4.12 5.73 -28.21
N GLN A 8 -5.43 5.49 -28.09
CA GLN A 8 -6.09 5.36 -26.79
C GLN A 8 -5.83 3.99 -26.15
N GLN A 9 -5.62 2.95 -26.97
CA GLN A 9 -5.18 1.63 -26.50
C GLN A 9 -3.69 1.59 -26.12
N GLU A 10 -2.82 2.27 -26.86
CA GLU A 10 -1.38 2.38 -26.50
C GLU A 10 -1.18 3.12 -25.17
N GLN A 11 -1.90 4.23 -24.94
CA GLN A 11 -1.83 4.94 -23.65
C GLN A 11 -2.36 4.10 -22.47
N GLN A 12 -3.38 3.25 -22.69
CA GLN A 12 -3.85 2.32 -21.66
C GLN A 12 -2.85 1.18 -21.42
N GLN A 13 -2.14 0.72 -22.45
CA GLN A 13 -1.08 -0.29 -22.30
C GLN A 13 0.18 0.25 -21.62
N GLU A 14 0.62 1.48 -21.91
CA GLU A 14 1.73 2.14 -21.19
C GLU A 14 1.39 2.38 -19.71
N GLN A 15 0.16 2.81 -19.42
CA GLN A 15 -0.31 2.97 -18.04
C GLN A 15 -0.37 1.61 -17.30
N GLN A 16 -0.74 0.53 -17.98
CA GLN A 16 -0.70 -0.82 -17.40
C GLN A 16 0.72 -1.37 -17.24
N GLN A 17 1.65 -1.04 -18.14
CA GLN A 17 3.06 -1.45 -18.04
C GLN A 17 3.81 -0.70 -16.93
N ALA A 18 3.47 0.57 -16.64
CA ALA A 18 4.07 1.32 -15.54
C ALA A 18 3.73 0.76 -14.14
N MET A 19 2.62 0.01 -14.02
CA MET A 19 2.19 -0.65 -12.77
C MET A 19 2.84 -2.02 -12.57
N ALA A 20 3.51 -2.55 -13.59
CA ALA A 20 4.21 -3.84 -13.58
C ALA A 20 5.73 -3.63 -13.53
N ILE A 21 6.24 -2.79 -12.62
CA ILE A 21 7.65 -2.91 -12.24
C ILE A 21 7.76 -4.15 -11.36
N LYS A 22 7.88 -5.29 -12.05
CA LYS A 22 8.11 -6.61 -11.50
C LYS A 22 9.29 -6.57 -10.53
N ASP A 23 9.23 -7.44 -9.54
CA ASP A 23 10.32 -7.81 -8.63
C ASP A 23 11.64 -8.16 -9.36
N GLU A 24 11.56 -8.39 -10.68
CA GLU A 24 12.66 -8.67 -11.63
C GLU A 24 13.81 -7.65 -11.67
N SER A 25 13.66 -6.43 -11.15
CA SER A 25 14.76 -5.45 -11.13
C SER A 25 15.67 -5.57 -9.92
N LEU A 26 15.33 -6.41 -8.94
CA LEU A 26 16.08 -6.53 -7.69
C LEU A 26 16.94 -7.81 -7.72
N PRO A 27 18.21 -7.74 -7.24
CA PRO A 27 19.05 -8.92 -7.15
C PRO A 27 18.39 -10.02 -6.31
N PRO A 28 18.58 -11.31 -6.65
CA PRO A 28 18.09 -12.41 -5.83
C PRO A 28 18.52 -12.27 -4.37
N GLY A 29 17.55 -12.39 -3.45
CA GLY A 29 17.78 -12.26 -2.02
C GLY A 29 17.62 -10.83 -1.47
N PHE A 30 17.47 -9.82 -2.32
CA PHE A 30 17.03 -8.51 -1.86
C PHE A 30 15.60 -8.61 -1.32
N ARG A 31 15.39 -8.08 -0.12
CA ARG A 31 14.09 -8.06 0.53
C ARG A 31 13.85 -6.72 1.18
N PHE A 32 12.58 -6.34 1.21
CA PHE A 32 12.17 -5.21 2.02
C PHE A 32 12.21 -5.62 3.50
N HIS A 33 13.25 -5.16 4.19
CA HIS A 33 13.46 -5.43 5.62
C HIS A 33 13.92 -4.14 6.33
N PRO A 34 13.07 -3.10 6.35
CA PRO A 34 13.41 -1.81 6.95
C PRO A 34 13.50 -1.92 8.47
N THR A 35 14.33 -1.08 9.07
CA THR A 35 14.34 -0.82 10.50
C THR A 35 13.17 0.07 10.93
N ASP A 36 12.85 0.08 12.23
CA ASP A 36 11.80 0.95 12.79
C ASP A 36 12.06 2.44 12.48
N GLU A 37 13.32 2.87 12.55
CA GLU A 37 13.72 4.23 12.23
C GLU A 37 13.47 4.56 10.75
N GLU A 38 13.81 3.64 9.84
CA GLU A 38 13.58 3.84 8.41
C GLU A 38 12.08 3.90 8.07
N LEU A 39 11.26 3.03 8.68
CA LEU A 39 9.80 3.05 8.54
C LEU A 39 9.22 4.42 8.91
N ILE A 40 9.71 5.03 9.99
CA ILE A 40 9.22 6.33 10.44
C ILE A 40 9.75 7.43 9.52
N THR A 41 11.07 7.53 9.38
CA THR A 41 11.74 8.69 8.77
C THR A 41 11.61 8.75 7.26
N TYR A 42 11.73 7.62 6.56
CA TYR A 42 11.73 7.60 5.10
C TYR A 42 10.39 7.25 4.48
N TYR A 43 9.50 6.57 5.21
CA TYR A 43 8.21 6.15 4.67
C TYR A 43 7.05 6.93 5.29
N LEU A 44 6.88 6.89 6.61
CA LEU A 44 5.71 7.47 7.25
C LEU A 44 5.74 9.02 7.22
N VAL A 45 6.86 9.64 7.57
CA VAL A 45 7.01 11.10 7.54
C VAL A 45 6.75 11.62 6.13
N ASN A 46 7.36 11.00 5.12
CA ASN A 46 7.14 11.38 3.71
C ASN A 46 5.67 11.23 3.29
N LYS A 47 4.99 10.15 3.70
CA LYS A 47 3.56 9.96 3.42
C LYS A 47 2.67 11.00 4.06
N ILE A 48 3.03 11.52 5.23
CA ILE A 48 2.26 12.56 5.94
C ILE A 48 2.54 13.94 5.33
N SER A 49 3.78 14.20 4.94
CA SER A 49 4.18 15.48 4.31
C SER A 49 3.66 15.62 2.89
N ASP A 50 3.55 14.53 2.14
CA ASP A 50 3.05 14.49 0.77
C ASP A 50 2.01 13.38 0.60
N ALA A 51 0.75 13.77 0.40
CA ALA A 51 -0.35 12.83 0.18
C ALA A 51 -0.20 12.02 -1.12
N THR A 52 0.57 12.52 -2.09
CA THR A 52 0.87 11.84 -3.36
C THR A 52 2.07 10.91 -3.26
N PHE A 53 2.77 10.88 -2.12
CA PHE A 53 3.87 9.97 -1.89
C PHE A 53 3.42 8.52 -2.02
N THR A 54 4.15 7.78 -2.84
CA THR A 54 3.97 6.34 -3.02
C THR A 54 5.27 5.62 -2.72
N ALA A 55 5.16 4.55 -1.92
CA ALA A 55 6.25 3.62 -1.72
C ALA A 55 6.05 2.40 -2.62
N ARG A 56 7.16 1.87 -3.14
CA ARG A 56 7.15 0.61 -3.91
C ARG A 56 6.71 -0.57 -3.04
N ALA A 57 7.22 -0.64 -1.81
CA ALA A 57 6.98 -1.76 -0.92
C ALA A 57 5.72 -1.63 -0.05
N ILE A 58 5.24 -0.39 0.20
CA ILE A 58 4.13 -0.12 1.13
C ILE A 58 2.88 0.30 0.35
N GLY A 59 1.80 -0.47 0.51
CA GLY A 59 0.48 -0.19 -0.07
C GLY A 59 -0.39 0.68 0.82
N ASP A 60 -1.44 1.29 0.28
CA ASP A 60 -2.46 1.96 1.08
C ASP A 60 -3.61 0.97 1.37
N VAL A 61 -4.07 0.87 2.62
CA VAL A 61 -5.15 -0.02 3.03
C VAL A 61 -6.03 0.60 4.11
N ASP A 62 -7.31 0.26 4.10
CA ASP A 62 -8.22 0.51 5.23
C ASP A 62 -8.30 -0.77 6.09
N LEU A 63 -7.62 -0.75 7.24
CA LEU A 63 -7.60 -1.88 8.17
C LEU A 63 -8.94 -2.17 8.82
N ASN A 64 -9.87 -1.21 8.84
CA ASN A 64 -11.21 -1.41 9.39
C ASN A 64 -12.16 -2.10 8.42
N LYS A 65 -11.82 -2.11 7.12
CA LYS A 65 -12.60 -2.76 6.06
C LYS A 65 -11.90 -3.97 5.43
N SER A 66 -10.73 -4.33 5.94
CA SER A 66 -9.93 -5.44 5.41
C SER A 66 -9.71 -6.45 6.50
N GLU A 67 -10.00 -7.72 6.21
CA GLU A 67 -9.70 -8.80 7.13
C GLU A 67 -8.23 -9.21 6.98
N PRO A 68 -7.62 -9.81 8.03
CA PRO A 68 -6.21 -10.18 8.01
C PRO A 68 -5.82 -11.05 6.81
N TRP A 69 -6.72 -11.95 6.38
CA TRP A 69 -6.50 -12.85 5.24
C TRP A 69 -6.64 -12.17 3.88
N ASP A 70 -7.25 -10.99 3.81
CA ASP A 70 -7.35 -10.20 2.57
C ASP A 70 -6.11 -9.33 2.35
N LEU A 71 -5.35 -9.04 3.41
CA LEU A 71 -4.19 -8.15 3.36
C LEU A 71 -3.10 -8.63 2.39
N PRO A 72 -2.71 -9.92 2.36
CA PRO A 72 -1.67 -10.39 1.43
C PRO A 72 -2.00 -10.08 -0.05
N GLY A 73 -3.28 -10.16 -0.43
CA GLY A 73 -3.72 -9.84 -1.80
C GLY A 73 -3.71 -8.36 -2.14
N LYS A 74 -3.61 -7.48 -1.13
CA LYS A 74 -3.54 -6.02 -1.29
C LYS A 74 -2.12 -5.48 -1.16
N ALA A 75 -1.16 -6.32 -0.75
CA ALA A 75 0.22 -5.92 -0.56
C ALA A 75 0.90 -5.65 -1.91
N LYS A 76 1.77 -4.63 -1.95
CA LYS A 76 2.58 -4.33 -3.15
C LYS A 76 3.84 -5.18 -3.25
N MET A 77 4.37 -5.62 -2.11
CA MET A 77 5.61 -6.39 -1.99
C MET A 77 5.60 -7.19 -0.68
N GLY A 78 6.39 -8.26 -0.63
CA GLY A 78 6.61 -9.05 0.57
C GLY A 78 6.04 -10.46 0.49
N GLU A 79 6.82 -11.43 0.97
CA GLU A 79 6.42 -12.86 0.98
C GLU A 79 5.82 -13.28 2.33
N LYS A 80 6.44 -12.85 3.44
CA LYS A 80 6.09 -13.25 4.81
C LYS A 80 5.53 -12.12 5.66
N GLU A 81 5.90 -10.89 5.32
CA GLU A 81 5.55 -9.67 6.02
C GLU A 81 5.08 -8.66 4.99
N TRP A 82 4.04 -7.90 5.34
CA TRP A 82 3.44 -6.92 4.46
C TRP A 82 3.28 -5.60 5.21
N TYR A 83 3.56 -4.51 4.50
CA TYR A 83 3.54 -3.18 5.06
C TYR A 83 2.46 -2.36 4.37
N PHE A 84 1.70 -1.63 5.18
CA PHE A 84 0.63 -0.77 4.69
C PHE A 84 0.60 0.59 5.38
N PHE A 85 0.28 1.61 4.61
CA PHE A 85 -0.26 2.85 5.13
C PHE A 85 -1.74 2.66 5.41
N SER A 86 -2.15 2.97 6.63
CA SER A 86 -3.55 3.02 7.02
C SER A 86 -3.82 4.36 7.67
N LEU A 87 -4.95 4.97 7.30
CA LEU A 87 -5.45 6.11 8.04
C LEU A 87 -5.82 5.65 9.45
N ARG A 88 -5.34 6.39 10.45
CA ARG A 88 -5.64 6.09 11.85
C ARG A 88 -7.06 6.53 12.16
N ASP A 89 -8.00 5.59 12.19
CA ASP A 89 -9.37 5.86 12.59
C ASP A 89 -9.51 5.93 14.13
N ARG A 90 -10.32 6.88 14.60
CA ARG A 90 -10.60 7.07 16.03
C ARG A 90 -11.95 6.46 16.36
N LYS A 91 -12.00 5.60 17.39
CA LYS A 91 -13.25 5.00 17.87
C LYS A 91 -14.25 6.05 18.34
N TYR A 92 -13.76 7.17 18.87
CA TYR A 92 -14.58 8.30 19.31
C TYR A 92 -13.96 9.61 18.82
N PRO A 93 -14.75 10.63 18.43
CA PRO A 93 -14.23 11.89 17.88
C PRO A 93 -13.17 12.57 18.78
N THR A 94 -13.37 12.51 20.09
CA THR A 94 -12.53 13.17 21.10
C THR A 94 -11.51 12.25 21.76
N GLY A 95 -11.49 10.95 21.43
CA GLY A 95 -10.68 9.95 22.11
C GLY A 95 -9.37 9.61 21.39
N VAL A 96 -8.39 9.12 22.15
CA VAL A 96 -7.14 8.55 21.61
C VAL A 96 -7.26 7.10 21.16
N ARG A 97 -8.38 6.45 21.52
CA ARG A 97 -8.65 5.04 21.23
C ARG A 97 -8.85 4.84 19.74
N THR A 98 -7.95 4.09 19.12
CA THR A 98 -8.03 3.71 17.70
C THR A 98 -9.18 2.73 17.47
N ASN A 99 -9.91 2.89 16.37
CA ASN A 99 -10.89 1.91 15.93
C ASN A 99 -10.15 0.68 15.39
N ARG A 100 -10.53 -0.50 15.88
CA ARG A 100 -9.92 -1.77 15.53
C ARG A 100 -10.94 -2.81 15.12
N ALA A 101 -12.19 -2.41 14.93
CA ALA A 101 -13.22 -3.31 14.42
C ALA A 101 -12.98 -3.57 12.92
N THR A 102 -13.20 -4.82 12.52
CA THR A 102 -13.39 -5.23 11.13
C THR A 102 -14.84 -5.66 10.93
N ASN A 103 -15.21 -6.13 9.74
CA ASN A 103 -16.58 -6.58 9.47
C ASN A 103 -16.93 -7.84 10.27
N THR A 104 -15.97 -8.74 10.44
CA THR A 104 -16.17 -10.05 11.08
C THR A 104 -15.55 -10.16 12.48
N GLY A 105 -14.79 -9.16 12.93
CA GLY A 105 -14.10 -9.22 14.21
C GLY A 105 -13.45 -7.91 14.65
N TYR A 106 -12.33 -8.04 15.37
CA TYR A 106 -11.55 -6.89 15.81
C TYR A 106 -10.07 -7.26 16.04
N TRP A 107 -9.19 -6.29 15.85
CA TRP A 107 -7.76 -6.42 16.16
C TRP A 107 -7.50 -6.20 17.66
N LYS A 108 -6.93 -7.21 18.32
CA LYS A 108 -6.54 -7.13 19.74
C LYS A 108 -5.14 -6.50 19.88
N THR A 109 -4.94 -5.70 20.94
CA THR A 109 -3.61 -5.30 21.45
C THR A 109 -2.99 -6.42 22.25
#